data_AF-A0A962WP73-F1
#
_entry.id   AF-A0A962WP73-F1
#
_cell.length_a   1.000
_cell.length_b   1.000
_cell.length_c   1.000
_cell.angle_alpha   90.00
_cell.angle_beta   90.00
_cell.angle_gamma   90.00
#
_symmetry.space_group_name_H-M   'P 1'
#
loop_
_entity.id
_entity.type
_entity.pdbx_description
1 polymer ?
#
loop_
_entity_poly.entity_id
_entity_poly.type
_entity_poly.pdbx_seq_one_letter_code
_entity_poly.pdbx_strand_id
1 'polypeptide(L)'
;MYLLPFAELSRPGAGVVVPGAASARALALALGLAERAAGRVSWLAPAVTGWPSAVAAQHEYELLAGRPAGDAFLLSAEQELALWQQVLAADEASALRAPAQAAPAAAAAWRLARL
;
A
#
# COMPACT_ATOMS: atom_id res chain seq x y z
N MET A 1 -17.70 -2.77 -0.88
CA MET A 1 -17.07 -1.45 -1.14
C MET A 1 -17.89 -0.42 -0.41
N TYR A 2 -17.44 0.01 0.77
CA TYR A 2 -18.14 1.07 1.51
C TYR A 2 -17.74 2.40 0.89
N LEU A 3 -18.70 3.07 0.25
CA LEU A 3 -18.52 4.42 -0.26
C LEU A 3 -18.93 5.39 0.84
N LEU A 4 -17.95 6.04 1.46
CA LEU A 4 -18.23 7.13 2.40
C LEU A 4 -18.69 8.36 1.60
N PRO A 5 -19.74 9.08 2.05
CA PRO A 5 -20.12 10.35 1.47
C PRO A 5 -18.97 11.35 1.51
N PHE A 6 -18.90 12.24 0.51
CA PHE A 6 -17.85 13.25 0.43
C PHE A 6 -17.78 14.15 1.67
N ALA A 7 -18.93 14.47 2.27
CA ALA A 7 -19.03 15.24 3.51
C ALA A 7 -18.41 14.53 4.73
N GLU A 8 -18.35 13.19 4.72
CA GLU A 8 -17.66 12.43 5.76
C GLU A 8 -16.15 12.39 5.53
N LEU A 9 -15.71 12.36 4.26
CA LEU A 9 -14.31 12.40 3.88
C LEU A 9 -13.65 13.77 4.17
N SER A 10 -14.42 14.85 4.14
CA SER A 10 -13.94 16.21 4.42
C SER A 10 -13.97 16.60 5.90
N ARG A 11 -14.31 15.66 6.82
CA ARG A 11 -14.32 15.95 8.25
C ARG A 11 -12.90 16.32 8.75
N PRO A 12 -12.77 17.35 9.60
CA PRO A 12 -11.49 17.68 10.23
C PRO A 12 -10.94 16.49 11.01
N GLY A 13 -9.65 16.19 10.81
CA GLY A 13 -8.97 15.07 11.48
C GLY A 13 -9.26 13.69 10.88
N ALA A 14 -10.07 13.58 9.81
CA ALA A 14 -10.23 12.32 9.09
C ALA A 14 -8.92 11.94 8.35
N GLY A 15 -8.52 10.67 8.50
CA GLY A 15 -7.51 10.03 7.68
C GLY A 15 -8.16 9.17 6.61
N VAL A 16 -7.84 9.41 5.34
CA VAL A 16 -8.38 8.67 4.20
C VAL A 16 -7.26 7.90 3.54
N VAL A 17 -7.39 6.57 3.50
CA VAL A 17 -6.44 5.70 2.81
C VAL A 17 -7.01 5.27 1.46
N VAL A 18 -6.23 5.49 0.40
CA VAL A 18 -6.61 5.17 -0.99
C VAL A 18 -5.58 4.22 -1.62
N PRO A 19 -5.88 3.55 -2.75
CA PRO A 19 -5.00 2.49 -3.27
C PRO A 19 -3.56 2.92 -3.60
N GLY A 20 -3.35 4.16 -4.04
CA GLY A 20 -2.02 4.63 -4.43
C GLY A 20 -1.86 6.14 -4.51
N ALA A 21 -0.63 6.58 -4.80
CA ALA A 21 -0.26 7.98 -4.78
C ALA A 21 -1.05 8.85 -5.79
N ALA A 22 -1.35 8.30 -6.97
CA ALA A 22 -2.16 9.00 -7.98
C ALA A 22 -3.59 9.28 -7.46
N SER A 23 -4.24 8.28 -6.88
CA SER A 23 -5.56 8.43 -6.24
C SER A 23 -5.51 9.40 -5.07
N ALA A 24 -4.43 9.39 -4.28
CA ALA A 24 -4.28 10.28 -3.13
C ALA A 24 -4.21 11.74 -3.56
N ARG A 25 -3.40 12.04 -4.58
CA ARG A 25 -3.29 13.38 -5.17
C ARG A 25 -4.62 13.83 -5.78
N ALA A 26 -5.27 12.96 -6.54
CA ALA A 26 -6.54 13.27 -7.18
C ALA A 26 -7.64 13.59 -6.15
N LEU A 27 -7.77 12.77 -5.11
CA LEU A 27 -8.77 12.98 -4.06
C LEU A 27 -8.47 14.22 -3.22
N ALA A 28 -7.22 14.45 -2.84
CA ALA A 28 -6.82 15.65 -2.11
C ALA A 28 -7.14 16.93 -2.90
N LEU A 29 -6.90 16.93 -4.21
CA LEU A 29 -7.25 18.04 -5.08
C LEU A 29 -8.77 18.22 -5.21
N ALA A 30 -9.53 17.14 -5.37
CA ALA A 30 -10.99 17.19 -5.43
C ALA A 30 -11.60 17.75 -4.15
N LEU A 31 -11.09 17.34 -2.98
CA LEU A 31 -11.46 17.90 -1.68
C LEU A 31 -11.17 19.39 -1.64
N GLY A 32 -9.96 19.82 -2.01
CA GLY A 32 -9.62 21.24 -2.00
C GLY A 32 -10.47 22.09 -2.95
N LEU A 33 -10.85 21.57 -4.12
CA LEU A 33 -11.75 22.27 -5.05
C LEU A 33 -13.16 22.40 -4.48
N ALA A 34 -13.69 21.36 -3.86
CA ALA A 34 -15.03 21.38 -3.27
C ALA A 34 -15.11 22.36 -2.09
N GLU A 35 -14.08 22.41 -1.24
CA GLU A 35 -14.02 23.34 -0.11
C GLU A 35 -13.98 24.80 -0.57
N ARG A 36 -13.21 25.10 -1.62
CA ARG A 36 -13.20 26.44 -2.26
C ARG A 36 -14.55 26.78 -2.89
N ALA A 37 -15.19 25.83 -3.56
CA ALA A 37 -16.52 26.01 -4.15
C ALA A 37 -17.58 26.29 -3.07
N ALA A 38 -17.39 25.75 -1.85
CA ALA A 38 -18.21 26.07 -0.68
C ALA A 38 -17.85 27.42 -0.01
N GLY A 39 -16.96 28.22 -0.61
CA GLY A 39 -16.57 29.53 -0.11
C GLY A 39 -15.55 29.51 1.03
N ARG A 40 -14.97 28.35 1.35
CA ARG A 40 -13.95 28.25 2.39
C ARG A 40 -12.58 28.67 1.85
N VAL A 41 -12.00 29.67 2.49
CA VAL A 41 -10.66 30.21 2.19
C VAL A 41 -9.56 29.58 3.05
N SER A 42 -9.92 29.01 4.20
CA SER A 42 -9.04 28.20 5.04
C SER A 42 -9.83 27.04 5.65
N TRP A 43 -9.20 25.87 5.71
CA TRP A 43 -9.75 24.68 6.36
C TRP A 43 -8.62 23.72 6.72
N LEU A 44 -8.89 22.81 7.66
CA LEU A 44 -7.99 21.70 7.95
C LEU A 44 -8.29 20.58 6.96
N ALA A 45 -7.42 20.39 5.98
CA ALA A 45 -7.59 19.33 4.99
C ALA A 45 -7.45 17.95 5.66
N PRO A 46 -8.31 16.97 5.30
CA PRO A 46 -8.13 15.59 5.74
C PRO A 46 -6.82 15.02 5.17
N ALA A 47 -6.18 14.14 5.94
CA ALA A 47 -4.95 13.49 5.50
C ALA A 47 -5.31 12.39 4.49
N VAL A 48 -4.91 12.55 3.22
CA VAL A 48 -5.13 11.54 2.18
C VAL A 48 -3.81 10.84 1.86
N THR A 49 -3.72 9.55 2.13
CA THR A 49 -2.49 8.77 1.95
C THR A 49 -2.73 7.55 1.06
N GLY A 50 -1.74 7.21 0.24
CA GLY A 50 -1.75 5.93 -0.47
C GLY A 50 -1.55 4.76 0.50
N TRP A 51 -2.16 3.62 0.21
CA TRP A 51 -2.05 2.39 1.01
C TRP A 51 -0.59 2.01 1.31
N PRO A 52 0.34 2.01 0.34
CA PRO A 52 1.74 1.70 0.64
C PRO A 52 2.36 2.65 1.68
N SER A 53 2.06 3.95 1.58
CA SER A 53 2.55 4.95 2.53
C SER A 53 1.91 4.81 3.91
N ALA A 54 0.62 4.48 3.97
CA ALA A 54 -0.09 4.25 5.23
C ALA A 54 0.47 3.03 5.96
N VAL A 55 0.75 1.95 5.25
CA VAL A 55 1.38 0.75 5.80
C VAL A 55 2.81 1.04 6.28
N ALA A 56 3.60 1.76 5.50
CA ALA A 56 4.96 2.15 5.90
C ALA A 56 4.96 3.01 7.18
N ALA A 57 4.07 4.00 7.27
CA ALA A 57 3.93 4.85 8.45
C ALA A 57 3.46 4.08 9.69
N GLN A 58 2.52 3.15 9.52
CA GLN A 58 2.07 2.28 10.61
C GLN A 58 3.21 1.39 11.13
N HIS A 59 4.00 0.83 10.22
CA HIS A 59 5.16 0.02 10.59
C HIS A 59 6.22 0.84 11.36
N GLU A 60 6.56 2.04 10.88
CA GLU A 60 7.46 2.95 11.58
C GLU A 60 6.94 3.31 12.98
N TYR A 61 5.64 3.57 13.11
CA TYR A 61 5.01 3.83 14.39
C TYR A 61 5.14 2.63 15.36
N GLU A 62 4.93 1.40 14.87
CA GLU A 62 5.03 0.20 15.70
C GLU A 62 6.48 -0.07 16.17
N LEU A 63 7.46 0.15 15.30
CA LEU A 63 8.88 0.10 15.65
C LEU A 63 9.23 1.11 16.74
N LEU A 64 8.81 2.37 16.58
CA LEU A 64 9.03 3.42 17.58
C LEU A 64 8.32 3.14 18.90
N ALA A 65 7.17 2.46 18.86
CA ALA A 65 6.43 2.04 20.04
C ALA A 65 7.03 0.81 20.75
N GLY A 66 8.16 0.27 20.26
CA GLY A 66 8.81 -0.92 20.84
C GLY A 66 7.98 -2.19 20.72
N ARG A 67 6.98 -2.21 19.82
CA ARG A 67 6.22 -3.42 19.53
C ARG A 67 7.03 -4.25 18.54
N PRO A 68 7.09 -5.59 18.69
CA PRO A 68 7.65 -6.43 17.67
C PRO A 68 6.77 -6.32 16.44
N ALA A 69 7.13 -5.42 15.52
CA ALA A 69 6.72 -5.55 14.14
C ALA A 69 7.35 -6.86 13.70
N GLY A 70 6.59 -7.96 13.73
CA GLY A 70 7.09 -9.24 13.22
C GLY A 70 7.69 -8.95 11.85
N ASP A 71 8.94 -9.37 11.63
CA ASP A 71 9.88 -8.95 10.57
C ASP A 71 9.39 -9.28 9.14
N ALA A 72 8.14 -8.96 8.83
CA ALA A 72 7.51 -9.04 7.53
C ALA A 72 7.88 -7.77 6.78
N PHE A 73 9.14 -7.72 6.36
CA PHE A 73 9.59 -6.74 5.37
C PHE A 73 8.69 -6.89 4.13
N LEU A 74 7.88 -5.88 3.84
CA LEU A 74 7.23 -5.76 2.55
C LEU A 74 8.31 -5.35 1.55
N LEU A 75 8.80 -6.31 0.78
CA LEU A 75 9.70 -6.04 -0.34
C LEU A 75 8.98 -5.12 -1.33
N SER A 76 9.68 -4.11 -1.82
CA SER A 76 9.24 -3.41 -3.02
C SER A 76 9.17 -4.39 -4.19
N ALA A 77 8.39 -4.10 -5.23
CA ALA A 77 8.33 -4.96 -6.42
C ALA A 77 9.73 -5.20 -7.04
N GLU A 78 10.62 -4.21 -6.97
CA GLU A 78 12.01 -4.32 -7.44
C GLU A 78 12.85 -5.22 -6.53
N GLN A 79 12.68 -5.10 -5.21
CA GLN A 79 13.37 -5.94 -4.22
C GLN A 79 12.88 -7.39 -4.30
N GLU A 80 11.57 -7.58 -4.48
CA GLU A 80 10.96 -8.90 -4.68
C GLU A 80 11.47 -9.53 -5.98
N LEU A 81 11.51 -8.78 -7.09
CA LEU A 81 12.07 -9.25 -8.34
C LEU A 81 13.56 -9.62 -8.22
N ALA A 82 14.37 -8.77 -7.57
CA ALA A 82 15.79 -9.03 -7.35
C ALA A 82 16.00 -10.28 -6.47
N LEU A 83 15.19 -10.47 -5.43
CA LEU A 83 15.22 -11.67 -4.60
C LEU A 83 14.86 -12.90 -5.44
N TRP A 84 13.80 -12.85 -6.25
CA TRP A 84 13.43 -13.94 -7.13
C TRP A 84 14.51 -14.28 -8.14
N GLN A 85 15.18 -13.27 -8.71
CA GLN A 85 16.32 -13.48 -9.60
C GLN A 85 17.48 -14.18 -8.88
N GLN A 86 17.77 -13.84 -7.63
CA GLN A 86 18.79 -14.50 -6.81
C GLN A 86 18.41 -15.95 -6.49
N VAL A 87 17.16 -16.21 -6.09
CA VAL A 87 16.66 -17.56 -5.81
C VAL A 87 16.76 -18.44 -7.06
N LEU A 88 16.35 -17.92 -8.23
CA LEU A 88 16.44 -18.65 -9.49
C LEU A 88 17.89 -18.88 -9.95
N ALA A 89 18.79 -17.93 -9.69
CA ALA A 89 20.22 -18.09 -10.03
C ALA A 89 20.93 -19.10 -9.12
N ALA A 90 20.50 -19.23 -7.86
CA ALA A 90 21.03 -20.21 -6.91
C ALA A 90 20.51 -21.63 -7.17
N ASP A 91 19.38 -21.76 -7.88
CA ASP A 91 18.72 -23.05 -8.17
C ASP A 91 19.11 -23.56 -9.57
N GLU A 92 20.40 -23.92 -9.75
CA GLU A 92 20.92 -24.52 -10.99
C GLU A 92 20.26 -25.87 -11.35
N ALA A 93 19.53 -26.49 -10.40
CA ALA A 93 18.93 -27.82 -10.55
C ALA A 93 17.43 -27.84 -10.89
N SER A 94 16.73 -26.70 -10.81
CA SER A 94 15.27 -26.66 -11.00
C SER A 94 14.86 -26.35 -12.44
N ALA A 95 13.94 -27.14 -12.98
CA ALA A 95 13.41 -27.03 -14.34
C ALA A 95 12.55 -25.78 -14.60
N LEU A 96 12.47 -24.84 -13.65
CA LEU A 96 11.68 -23.60 -13.74
C LEU A 96 12.52 -22.45 -14.27
N ARG A 97 12.93 -22.53 -15.54
CA ARG A 97 13.86 -21.57 -16.15
C ARG A 97 13.24 -20.20 -16.51
N ALA A 98 11.96 -19.97 -16.26
CA ALA A 98 11.31 -18.70 -16.57
C ALA A 98 10.33 -18.23 -15.47
N PRO A 99 10.29 -16.92 -15.13
CA PRO A 99 9.35 -16.34 -14.17
C PRO A 99 7.87 -16.68 -14.43
N ALA A 100 7.49 -16.80 -15.72
CA ALA A 100 6.14 -17.21 -16.13
C ALA A 100 5.78 -18.65 -15.69
N GLN A 101 6.77 -19.51 -15.50
CA GLN A 101 6.58 -20.90 -15.04
C GLN A 101 6.56 -21.02 -13.51
N ALA A 102 7.23 -20.10 -12.80
CA ALA A 102 7.26 -20.06 -11.35
C ALA A 102 6.01 -19.40 -10.73
N ALA A 103 5.38 -18.46 -11.44
CA ALA A 103 4.21 -17.73 -10.94
C ALA A 103 3.01 -18.62 -10.54
N PRO A 104 2.64 -19.69 -11.28
CA PRO A 104 1.59 -20.62 -10.87
C PRO A 104 1.94 -21.39 -9.60
N ALA A 105 3.21 -21.79 -9.43
CA ALA A 105 3.69 -22.53 -8.27
C ALA A 105 3.73 -21.63 -7.01
N ALA A 106 4.20 -20.40 -7.14
CA ALA A 106 4.17 -19.40 -6.06
C ALA A 106 2.74 -19.08 -5.63
N ALA A 107 1.81 -18.91 -6.59
CA ALA A 107 0.40 -18.70 -6.29
C ALA A 107 -0.25 -19.89 -5.56
N ALA A 108 0.15 -21.12 -5.88
CA ALA A 108 -0.32 -22.32 -5.21
C ALA A 108 0.24 -22.44 -3.77
N ALA A 109 1.54 -22.17 -3.58
CA ALA A 109 2.17 -22.18 -2.26
C ALA A 109 1.56 -21.14 -1.31
N TRP A 110 1.25 -19.94 -1.83
CA TRP A 110 0.64 -18.87 -1.04
C TRP A 110 -0.78 -19.19 -0.57
N ARG A 111 -1.55 -19.98 -1.35
CA ARG A 111 -2.87 -20.49 -0.92
C ARG A 111 -2.75 -21.52 0.20
N LEU A 112 -1.75 -22.39 0.15
CA LEU A 112 -1.52 -23.42 1.16
C LEU A 112 -1.03 -22.82 2.49
N ALA A 113 -0.22 -21.77 2.46
CA ALA A 113 0.25 -21.07 3.67
C ALA A 113 -0.83 -20.22 4.38
N ARG A 114 -2.03 -20.10 3.78
CA ARG A 114 -3.18 -19.36 4.33
C ARG A 114 -4.31 -20.27 4.84
N LEU A 115 -4.09 -21.58 4.86
CA LEU A 115 -4.89 -22.56 5.60
C LEU A 115 -4.29 -22.78 6.99
#